data_AF-A0A6L6ABP4-F1
#
_entry.id   AF-A0A6L6ABP4-F1
#
_cell.length_a   1.000
_cell.length_b   1.000
_cell.length_c   1.000
_cell.angle_alpha   90.00
_cell.angle_beta   90.00
_cell.angle_gamma   90.00
#
_symmetry.space_group_name_H-M   'P 1'
#
loop_
_entity.id
_entity.type
_entity.pdbx_description
1 polymer ?
#
loop_
_entity_poly.entity_id
_entity_poly.type
_entity_poly.pdbx_seq_one_letter_code
_entity_poly.pdbx_strand_id
1 'polypeptide(L)'
;MTSANISKYALNNYRMASYLLLAIGLINLRYQTGKDGVFNNSLAIIIPGIAMLLITFAKGSHSFLARREVMALLSVAGSALVIWAITN
;
A
#
# COMPACT_ATOMS: atom_id res chain seq x y z
N MET A 1 -20.59 17.35 10.11
CA MET A 1 -20.10 16.01 9.70
C MET A 1 -19.45 15.37 10.91
N THR A 2 -19.97 14.26 11.42
CA THR A 2 -19.33 13.47 12.47
C THR A 2 -18.00 12.95 11.94
N SER A 3 -16.89 13.13 12.68
CA SER A 3 -15.61 12.56 12.26
C SER A 3 -15.70 11.03 12.39
N ALA A 4 -15.52 10.33 11.26
CA ALA A 4 -15.39 8.89 11.30
C ALA A 4 -14.09 8.54 12.04
N ASN A 5 -14.19 7.70 13.07
CA ASN A 5 -13.02 7.18 13.78
C ASN A 5 -12.59 5.87 13.12
N ILE A 6 -11.32 5.78 12.74
CA ILE A 6 -10.77 4.56 12.17
C ILE A 6 -10.72 3.45 13.23
N SER A 7 -11.17 2.25 12.89
CA SER A 7 -11.06 1.11 13.81
C SER A 7 -9.62 0.61 13.88
N LYS A 8 -9.24 0.02 15.02
CA LYS A 8 -7.94 -0.64 15.20
C LYS A 8 -7.67 -1.67 14.10
N TYR A 9 -8.69 -2.43 13.71
CA TYR A 9 -8.59 -3.45 12.66
C TYR A 9 -8.37 -2.84 11.27
N ALA A 10 -9.10 -1.78 10.92
CA ALA A 10 -8.91 -1.08 9.65
C ALA A 10 -7.51 -0.47 9.55
N LEU A 11 -7.03 0.18 10.62
CA LEU A 11 -5.67 0.73 10.66
C LEU A 11 -4.60 -0.36 10.53
N ASN A 12 -4.81 -1.52 11.16
CA ASN A 12 -3.90 -2.66 11.04
C ASN A 12 -3.91 -3.24 9.62
N ASN A 13 -5.07 -3.32 8.97
CA ASN A 13 -5.16 -3.80 7.58
C ASN A 13 -4.39 -2.89 6.62
N TYR A 14 -4.45 -1.57 6.79
CA TYR A 14 -3.64 -0.65 6.00
C TYR A 14 -2.13 -0.92 6.18
N ARG A 15 -1.67 -1.15 7.41
CA ARG A 15 -0.26 -1.49 7.69
C ARG A 15 0.14 -2.82 7.05
N MET A 16 -0.69 -3.84 7.17
CA MET A 16 -0.45 -5.14 6.55
C MET A 16 -0.39 -5.05 5.02
N ALA A 17 -1.28 -4.27 4.41
CA ALA A 17 -1.25 -4.01 2.97
C ALA A 17 0.04 -3.25 2.58
N SER A 18 0.49 -2.28 3.37
CA SER A 18 1.76 -1.60 3.13
C SER A 18 2.96 -2.55 3.22
N TYR A 19 2.99 -3.44 4.21
CA TYR A 19 4.04 -4.45 4.34
C TYR A 19 4.03 -5.43 3.17
N LEU A 20 2.85 -5.81 2.68
CA LEU A 20 2.71 -6.64 1.48
C LEU A 20 3.36 -5.98 0.26
N LEU A 21 3.03 -4.71 -0.01
CA LEU A 21 3.60 -3.96 -1.14
C LEU A 21 5.12 -3.83 -1.01
N LEU A 22 5.61 -3.46 0.17
CA LEU A 22 7.06 -3.38 0.43
C LEU A 22 7.74 -4.73 0.19
N ALA A 23 7.18 -5.81 0.73
CA ALA A 23 7.75 -7.14 0.61
C ALA A 23 7.80 -7.61 -0.85
N ILE A 24 6.70 -7.50 -1.61
CA ILE A 24 6.67 -7.93 -3.01
C ILE A 24 7.66 -7.12 -3.85
N GLY A 25 7.74 -5.79 -3.66
CA GLY A 25 8.71 -4.97 -4.39
C GLY A 25 10.16 -5.37 -4.12
N LEU A 26 10.52 -5.65 -2.85
CA LEU A 26 11.86 -6.13 -2.50
C LEU A 26 12.14 -7.55 -3.04
N ILE A 27 11.14 -8.42 -3.03
CA ILE A 27 11.21 -9.76 -3.63
C ILE A 27 11.48 -9.63 -5.14
N ASN A 28 10.76 -8.75 -5.85
CA ASN A 28 10.99 -8.52 -7.28
C ASN A 28 12.40 -8.03 -7.57
N LEU A 29 12.92 -7.06 -6.81
CA LEU A 29 14.30 -6.59 -6.96
C LEU A 29 15.32 -7.72 -6.82
N ARG A 30 15.09 -8.63 -5.87
CA ARG A 30 16.02 -9.73 -5.58
C ARG A 30 15.91 -10.89 -6.56
N TYR A 31 14.71 -11.25 -6.97
CA TYR A 31 14.46 -12.49 -7.74
C TYR A 31 14.26 -12.26 -9.23
N GLN A 32 14.01 -11.03 -9.66
CA GLN A 32 13.91 -10.66 -11.07
C GLN A 32 15.12 -9.82 -11.53
N THR A 33 16.24 -9.86 -10.82
CA THR A 33 17.46 -9.14 -11.22
C THR A 33 17.89 -9.55 -12.63
N GLY A 34 18.15 -8.57 -13.51
CA GLY A 34 18.53 -8.79 -14.90
C GLY A 34 17.36 -8.77 -15.90
N LYS A 35 16.11 -8.76 -15.44
CA LYS A 35 14.94 -8.48 -16.29
C LYS A 35 14.78 -6.97 -16.47
N ASP A 36 14.51 -6.56 -17.71
CA ASP A 36 14.36 -5.16 -18.07
C ASP A 36 13.25 -4.48 -17.29
N GLY A 37 13.51 -3.26 -16.82
CA GLY A 37 12.54 -2.44 -16.11
C GLY A 37 12.24 -2.86 -14.66
N VAL A 38 12.79 -3.97 -14.15
CA VAL A 38 12.49 -4.47 -12.79
C VAL A 38 12.75 -3.47 -11.68
N PHE A 39 13.80 -2.65 -11.81
CA PHE A 39 14.09 -1.61 -10.84
C PHE A 39 12.94 -0.61 -10.74
N ASN A 40 12.54 -0.05 -11.88
CA ASN A 40 11.41 0.89 -11.96
C ASN A 40 10.11 0.22 -11.53
N ASN A 41 9.92 -1.05 -11.94
CA ASN A 41 8.72 -1.78 -11.62
C ASN A 41 8.60 -1.93 -10.09
N SER A 42 9.65 -2.43 -9.46
CA SER A 42 9.69 -2.64 -8.01
C SER A 42 9.50 -1.34 -7.23
N LEU A 43 10.10 -0.23 -7.68
CA LEU A 43 9.92 1.08 -7.02
C LEU A 43 8.49 1.61 -7.09
N ALA A 44 7.76 1.34 -8.18
CA ALA A 44 6.36 1.71 -8.30
C ALA A 44 5.45 0.99 -7.26
N ILE A 45 5.96 -0.02 -6.56
CA ILE A 45 5.27 -0.73 -5.48
C ILE A 45 5.84 -0.36 -4.10
N ILE A 46 7.17 -0.30 -3.99
CA ILE A 46 7.85 0.06 -2.74
C ILE A 46 7.43 1.46 -2.29
N ILE A 47 7.41 2.44 -3.20
CA ILE A 47 7.12 3.83 -2.85
C ILE A 47 5.70 3.98 -2.28
N PRO A 48 4.63 3.51 -2.95
CA PRO A 48 3.29 3.53 -2.35
C PRO A 48 3.19 2.73 -1.05
N GLY A 49 3.87 1.58 -0.95
CA GLY A 49 3.91 0.77 0.28
C GLY A 49 4.46 1.55 1.47
N ILE A 50 5.63 2.17 1.32
CA ILE A 50 6.26 3.01 2.35
C ILE A 50 5.41 4.23 2.67
N ALA A 51 4.94 4.95 1.64
CA ALA A 51 4.12 6.14 1.83
C ALA A 51 2.86 5.83 2.65
N MET A 52 2.13 4.77 2.28
CA MET A 52 0.93 4.35 2.98
C MET A 52 1.25 3.93 4.43
N LEU A 53 2.37 3.22 4.65
CA LEU A 53 2.79 2.82 5.99
C LEU A 53 2.97 4.05 6.90
N LEU A 54 3.71 5.06 6.42
CA LEU A 54 3.96 6.30 7.14
C LEU A 54 2.65 7.06 7.42
N ILE A 55 1.74 7.12 6.45
CA ILE A 55 0.42 7.73 6.63
C ILE A 55 -0.36 7.10 7.79
N THR A 56 -0.23 5.78 8.02
CA THR A 56 -0.92 5.11 9.15
C THR A 56 -0.44 5.58 10.54
N PHE A 57 0.75 6.16 10.64
CA PHE A 57 1.28 6.71 11.89
C PHE A 57 0.93 8.19 12.09
N ALA A 58 0.57 8.90 11.01
CA ALA A 58 0.11 10.27 11.08
C ALA A 58 -1.34 10.35 11.60
N LYS A 59 -1.54 10.63 12.89
CA LYS A 59 -2.88 10.72 13.51
C LYS A 59 -3.85 11.66 12.76
N GLY A 60 -3.33 12.72 12.13
CA GLY A 60 -4.12 13.65 11.32
C GLY A 60 -4.77 13.03 10.07
N SER A 61 -4.25 11.89 9.57
CA SER A 61 -4.81 11.19 8.42
C SER A 61 -5.99 10.27 8.77
N HIS A 62 -6.16 9.94 10.06
CA HIS A 62 -7.05 8.84 10.48
C HIS A 62 -8.52 9.11 10.15
N SER A 63 -8.98 10.35 10.26
CA SER A 63 -10.36 10.72 9.91
C SER A 63 -10.63 10.62 8.41
N PHE A 64 -9.61 10.80 7.57
CA PHE A 64 -9.68 10.59 6.13
C PHE A 64 -9.68 9.10 5.79
N LEU A 65 -8.76 8.33 6.39
CA LEU A 65 -8.67 6.88 6.21
C LEU A 65 -9.90 6.11 6.72
N ALA A 66 -10.66 6.70 7.64
CA ALA A 66 -11.90 6.15 8.18
C ALA A 66 -13.11 6.32 7.23
N ARG A 67 -12.99 7.06 6.14
CA ARG A 67 -14.07 7.24 5.17
C ARG A 67 -14.24 5.96 4.34
N ARG A 68 -15.49 5.55 4.12
CA ARG A 68 -15.82 4.30 3.41
C ARG A 68 -15.33 4.32 1.96
N GLU A 69 -15.45 5.47 1.31
CA GLU A 69 -15.02 5.70 -0.07
C GLU A 69 -13.49 5.59 -0.18
N VAL A 70 -12.78 6.12 0.82
CA VAL A 70 -11.31 6.04 0.90
C VAL A 70 -10.86 4.61 1.13
N MET A 71 -11.51 3.88 2.04
CA MET A 71 -11.25 2.45 2.25
C MET A 71 -11.43 1.65 0.95
N ALA A 72 -12.58 1.81 0.28
CA ALA A 72 -12.87 1.09 -0.96
C ALA A 72 -11.84 1.42 -2.06
N LEU A 73 -11.52 2.71 -2.24
CA LEU A 73 -10.55 3.15 -3.24
C LEU A 73 -9.15 2.60 -2.96
N LEU A 74 -8.69 2.67 -1.71
CA LEU A 74 -7.38 2.15 -1.32
C LEU A 74 -7.31 0.62 -1.41
N SER A 75 -8.41 -0.09 -1.14
CA SER A 75 -8.48 -1.53 -1.37
C SER A 75 -8.33 -1.87 -2.86
N VAL A 76 -9.06 -1.20 -3.74
CA VAL A 76 -8.96 -1.42 -5.20
C VAL A 76 -7.57 -1.06 -5.71
N ALA A 77 -7.04 0.11 -5.34
CA ALA A 77 -5.71 0.54 -5.74
C ALA A 77 -4.61 -0.40 -5.24
N GLY A 78 -4.69 -0.83 -3.97
CA GLY A 78 -3.77 -1.79 -3.37
C GLY A 78 -3.79 -3.13 -4.10
N SER A 79 -4.98 -3.68 -4.39
CA SER A 79 -5.12 -4.91 -5.16
C SER A 79 -4.56 -4.77 -6.59
N ALA A 80 -4.80 -3.65 -7.26
CA ALA A 80 -4.27 -3.38 -8.59
C ALA A 80 -2.73 -3.33 -8.59
N LEU A 81 -2.12 -2.70 -7.58
CA LEU A 81 -0.66 -2.69 -7.41
C LEU A 81 -0.11 -4.09 -7.16
N VAL A 82 -0.77 -4.92 -6.34
CA VAL A 82 -0.35 -6.31 -6.13
C VAL A 82 -0.40 -7.11 -7.43
N ILE A 83 -1.50 -6.99 -8.21
CA ILE A 83 -1.61 -7.67 -9.51
C ILE A 83 -0.48 -7.21 -10.43
N TRP A 84 -0.27 -5.90 -10.54
CA TRP A 84 0.77 -5.35 -11.39
C TRP A 84 2.17 -5.83 -10.99
N ALA A 85 2.44 -5.95 -9.68
CA ALA A 85 3.73 -6.40 -9.16
C ALA A 85 4.01 -7.87 -9.47
N ILE A 86 2.95 -8.68 -9.65
CA ILE A 86 3.08 -10.09 -10.00
C ILE A 86 3.26 -10.26 -11.52
N THR A 87 2.64 -9.39 -12.33
CA THR A 87 2.64 -9.52 -13.78
C THR A 87 3.79 -8.80 -14.50
N ASN A 88 4.48 -7.87 -13.82
CA ASN A 88 5.56 -7.04 -14.39
C ASN A 88 6.87 -7.21 -13.63
#